data_AF-R5IJV0-F1
#
_entry.id   AF-R5IJV0-F1
#
_cell.length_a   1.000
_cell.length_b   1.000
_cell.length_c   1.000
_cell.angle_alpha   90.00
_cell.angle_beta   90.00
_cell.angle_gamma   90.00
#
_symmetry.space_group_name_H-M   'P 1'
#
loop_
_entity.id
_entity.type
_entity.pdbx_description
1 polymer ?
#
loop_
_entity_poly.entity_id
_entity_poly.type
_entity_poly.pdbx_seq_one_letter_code
_entity_poly.pdbx_strand_id
1 'polypeptide(L)'
;MKSRMIPVLCFLLLFLTACQKQTSDDPVVATYKNTQILQSEVAYEKENQINVTGDKTVSDADALDQILLNLIMLDEAEQRGLSVTQEEVDAEMAGQRKNYEEYEEVRSYIEEWCTKMGITTEQYFDMVAEQLPRRMLRQRLRDTLGQEYCAQHGLEFTKVNPPEQMTKYVEQYLDNLLEAHRSEIKYY
;
A
#
# COMPACT_ATOMS: atom_id res chain seq x y z
N MET A 1 33.44 4.35 -8.12
CA MET A 1 32.09 3.78 -8.35
C MET A 1 31.69 2.98 -7.12
N LYS A 2 31.08 3.64 -6.14
CA LYS A 2 30.40 2.96 -5.03
C LYS A 2 28.92 3.07 -5.34
N SER A 3 28.33 1.96 -5.78
CA SER A 3 26.89 1.79 -5.86
C SER A 3 26.34 2.00 -4.46
N ARG A 4 25.82 3.20 -4.20
CA ARG A 4 24.90 3.41 -3.08
C ARG A 4 23.60 2.79 -3.56
N MET A 5 23.42 1.50 -3.25
CA MET A 5 22.07 0.95 -3.11
C MET A 5 21.37 1.87 -2.12
N ILE A 6 20.53 2.77 -2.63
CA ILE A 6 19.54 3.52 -1.87
C ILE A 6 18.49 2.46 -1.52
N PRO A 7 18.41 2.00 -0.26
CA PRO A 7 17.33 1.13 0.12
C PRO A 7 16.08 1.99 0.22
N VAL A 8 15.02 1.58 -0.50
CA VAL A 8 13.64 1.92 -0.20
C VAL A 8 13.24 3.38 -0.47
N LEU A 9 13.19 3.73 -1.76
CA LEU A 9 12.21 4.70 -2.25
C LEU A 9 11.31 4.01 -3.30
N CYS A 10 10.81 2.82 -2.97
CA CYS A 10 9.62 2.29 -3.63
C CYS A 10 8.42 3.11 -3.15
N PHE A 11 8.32 4.37 -3.62
CA PHE A 11 7.07 5.14 -3.72
C PHE A 11 6.17 4.51 -4.79
N LEU A 12 6.00 3.20 -4.75
CA LEU A 12 5.12 2.47 -5.63
C LEU A 12 3.72 2.57 -5.04
N LEU A 13 3.10 3.69 -5.42
CA LEU A 13 1.69 3.89 -5.73
C LEU A 13 0.82 2.64 -5.62
N LEU A 14 0.45 2.26 -4.39
CA LEU A 14 -0.78 1.53 -4.11
C LEU A 14 -1.91 2.56 -4.06
N PHE A 15 -2.31 3.04 -5.23
CA PHE A 15 -3.54 3.83 -5.35
C PHE A 15 -4.72 2.86 -5.25
N LEU A 16 -5.47 2.82 -4.15
CA LEU A 16 -6.85 2.33 -4.24
C LEU A 16 -7.65 3.49 -4.84
N THR A 17 -7.71 3.59 -6.16
CA THR A 17 -8.42 4.68 -6.86
C THR A 17 -9.87 4.76 -6.41
N ALA A 18 -10.20 5.80 -5.64
CA ALA A 18 -11.55 6.33 -5.52
C ALA A 18 -11.93 7.25 -6.71
N CYS A 19 -11.12 7.28 -7.77
CA CYS A 19 -11.26 8.19 -8.89
C CYS A 19 -11.34 7.51 -10.26
N GLN A 20 -11.83 6.27 -10.32
CA GLN A 20 -12.50 5.80 -11.53
C GLN A 20 -13.98 6.09 -11.37
N LYS A 21 -14.58 6.82 -12.33
CA LYS A 21 -16.02 7.02 -12.40
C LYS A 21 -16.68 5.65 -12.23
N GLN A 22 -17.38 5.45 -11.13
CA GLN A 22 -18.24 4.30 -10.91
C GLN A 22 -19.28 4.29 -12.04
N THR A 23 -18.98 3.59 -13.13
CA THR A 23 -19.97 3.34 -14.15
C THR A 23 -20.91 2.29 -13.57
N SER A 24 -22.22 2.52 -13.71
CA SER A 24 -23.29 1.64 -13.23
C SER A 24 -23.14 0.16 -13.62
N ASP A 25 -22.20 -0.16 -14.51
CA ASP A 25 -21.98 -1.48 -15.11
C ASP A 25 -20.69 -2.17 -14.62
N ASP A 26 -19.90 -1.56 -13.72
CA ASP A 26 -18.68 -2.19 -13.21
C ASP A 26 -19.03 -3.31 -12.20
N PRO A 27 -18.79 -4.59 -12.52
CA PRO A 27 -19.22 -5.70 -11.67
C PRO A 27 -18.50 -5.73 -10.33
N VAL A 28 -19.26 -6.01 -9.27
CA VAL A 28 -18.68 -6.38 -7.97
C VAL A 28 -18.14 -7.81 -8.09
N VAL A 29 -16.85 -8.00 -7.82
CA VAL A 29 -16.17 -9.31 -7.86
C VAL A 29 -16.02 -9.92 -6.47
N ALA A 30 -15.92 -9.09 -5.44
CA ALA A 30 -15.89 -9.51 -4.06
C ALA A 30 -16.42 -8.43 -3.12
N THR A 31 -16.74 -8.83 -1.89
CA THR A 31 -16.99 -7.94 -0.77
C THR A 31 -16.19 -8.41 0.43
N TYR A 32 -15.54 -7.48 1.12
CA TYR A 32 -14.98 -7.70 2.46
C TYR A 32 -15.75 -6.83 3.45
N LYS A 33 -16.48 -7.46 4.37
CA LYS A 33 -17.47 -6.80 5.24
C LYS A 33 -18.44 -5.93 4.42
N ASN A 34 -18.39 -4.61 4.59
CA ASN A 34 -19.27 -3.64 3.91
C ASN A 34 -18.61 -2.97 2.69
N THR A 35 -17.37 -3.35 2.35
CA THR A 35 -16.63 -2.78 1.23
C THR A 35 -16.79 -3.67 0.00
N GLN A 36 -17.30 -3.09 -1.09
CA GLN A 36 -17.33 -3.74 -2.40
C GLN A 36 -15.99 -3.56 -3.11
N ILE A 37 -15.56 -4.60 -3.83
CA ILE A 37 -14.42 -4.58 -4.72
C ILE A 37 -14.94 -4.80 -6.14
N LEU A 38 -14.61 -3.87 -7.03
CA LEU A 38 -15.05 -3.86 -8.41
C LEU A 38 -14.01 -4.50 -9.34
N GLN A 39 -14.47 -4.98 -10.50
CA GLN A 39 -13.60 -5.57 -11.53
C GLN A 39 -12.55 -4.57 -12.03
N SER A 40 -12.90 -3.28 -12.12
CA SER A 40 -11.94 -2.25 -12.52
C SER A 40 -10.82 -2.04 -11.51
N GLU A 41 -11.10 -2.17 -10.21
CA GLU A 41 -10.09 -2.09 -9.14
C GLU A 41 -9.12 -3.26 -9.24
N VAL A 42 -9.62 -4.48 -9.50
CA VAL A 42 -8.77 -5.66 -9.75
C VAL A 42 -7.88 -5.46 -10.98
N ALA A 43 -8.45 -4.97 -12.08
CA ALA A 43 -7.69 -4.71 -13.30
C ALA A 43 -6.58 -3.66 -13.08
N TYR A 44 -6.90 -2.62 -12.30
CA TYR A 44 -5.95 -1.57 -11.94
C TYR A 44 -4.82 -2.08 -11.04
N GLU A 45 -5.15 -2.82 -9.98
CA GLU A 45 -4.15 -3.40 -9.08
C GLU A 45 -3.24 -4.40 -9.82
N LYS A 46 -3.80 -5.20 -10.73
CA LYS A 46 -3.01 -6.07 -11.61
C LYS A 46 -2.01 -5.28 -12.46
N GLU A 47 -2.44 -4.20 -13.11
CA GLU A 47 -1.54 -3.37 -13.89
C GLU A 47 -0.43 -2.76 -13.01
N ASN A 48 -0.78 -2.32 -11.80
CA ASN A 48 0.20 -1.81 -10.85
C ASN A 48 1.24 -2.87 -10.46
N GLN A 49 0.81 -4.08 -10.10
CA GLN A 49 1.73 -5.16 -9.75
C GLN A 49 2.67 -5.52 -10.91
N ILE A 50 2.15 -5.57 -12.14
CA ILE A 50 2.97 -5.80 -13.34
C ILE A 50 4.00 -4.67 -13.51
N ASN A 51 3.60 -3.41 -13.31
CA ASN A 51 4.50 -2.26 -13.45
C ASN A 51 5.57 -2.22 -12.35
N VAL A 52 5.23 -2.65 -11.14
CA VAL A 52 6.12 -2.72 -9.97
C VAL A 52 7.15 -3.83 -10.11
N THR A 53 6.68 -5.04 -10.42
CA THR A 53 7.49 -6.27 -10.37
C THR A 53 8.13 -6.60 -11.71
N GLY A 54 7.57 -6.09 -12.81
CA GLY A 54 7.88 -6.53 -14.17
C GLY A 54 7.29 -7.91 -14.51
N ASP A 55 6.61 -8.57 -13.58
CA ASP A 55 6.02 -9.89 -13.78
C ASP A 55 4.69 -9.75 -14.54
N LYS A 56 4.66 -10.25 -15.78
CA LYS A 56 3.46 -10.23 -16.62
C LYS A 56 2.50 -11.39 -16.36
N THR A 57 2.82 -12.26 -15.39
CA THR A 57 2.01 -13.45 -15.06
C THR A 57 1.03 -13.22 -13.92
N VAL A 58 1.03 -12.03 -13.30
CA VAL A 58 0.05 -11.61 -12.27
C VAL A 58 -1.36 -11.87 -12.76
N SER A 59 -2.13 -12.63 -11.99
CA SER A 59 -3.52 -12.97 -12.29
C SER A 59 -4.50 -11.97 -11.65
N ASP A 60 -5.76 -12.02 -12.08
CA ASP A 60 -6.82 -11.23 -11.44
C ASP A 60 -7.06 -11.69 -9.99
N ALA A 61 -6.80 -12.97 -9.68
CA ALA A 61 -6.88 -13.49 -8.33
C ALA A 61 -5.79 -12.90 -7.43
N ASP A 62 -4.54 -12.80 -7.92
CA ASP A 62 -3.43 -12.20 -7.17
C ASP A 62 -3.70 -10.72 -6.86
N ALA A 63 -4.25 -9.99 -7.84
CA ALA A 63 -4.66 -8.61 -7.66
C ALA A 63 -5.81 -8.46 -6.66
N LEU A 64 -6.83 -9.32 -6.74
CA LEU A 64 -7.94 -9.33 -5.80
C LEU A 64 -7.48 -9.66 -4.37
N ASP A 65 -6.62 -10.67 -4.20
CA ASP A 65 -6.06 -11.06 -2.90
C ASP A 65 -5.23 -9.92 -2.30
N GLN A 66 -4.48 -9.16 -3.11
CA GLN A 66 -3.77 -7.99 -2.63
C GLN A 66 -4.69 -6.85 -2.17
N ILE A 67 -5.82 -6.61 -2.87
CA ILE A 67 -6.84 -5.63 -2.44
C ILE A 67 -7.46 -6.08 -1.11
N LEU A 68 -7.88 -7.35 -1.03
CA LEU A 68 -8.47 -7.92 0.18
C LEU A 68 -7.51 -7.85 1.36
N LEU A 69 -6.25 -8.27 1.16
CA LEU A 69 -5.20 -8.17 2.18
C LEU A 69 -5.03 -6.72 2.64
N ASN A 70 -4.96 -5.77 1.72
CA ASN A 70 -4.85 -4.35 2.08
C ASN A 70 -6.02 -3.85 2.92
N LEU A 71 -7.25 -4.33 2.68
CA LEU A 71 -8.41 -3.98 3.50
C LEU A 71 -8.36 -4.65 4.87
N ILE A 72 -8.04 -5.95 4.93
CA ILE A 72 -7.92 -6.71 6.19
C ILE A 72 -6.85 -6.09 7.08
N MET A 73 -5.71 -5.67 6.51
CA MET A 73 -4.66 -4.99 7.27
C MET A 73 -5.11 -3.67 7.90
N LEU A 74 -6.08 -2.96 7.31
CA LEU A 74 -6.64 -1.75 7.94
C LEU A 74 -7.50 -2.14 9.14
N ASP A 75 -8.32 -3.17 8.99
CA ASP A 75 -9.16 -3.69 10.06
C ASP A 75 -8.34 -4.24 11.24
N GLU A 76 -7.29 -5.01 10.95
CA GLU A 76 -6.32 -5.50 11.94
C GLU A 76 -5.63 -4.36 12.70
N ALA A 77 -5.30 -3.27 12.00
CA ALA A 77 -4.72 -2.09 12.63
C ALA A 77 -5.74 -1.40 13.56
N GLU A 78 -6.97 -1.23 13.11
CA GLU A 78 -8.07 -0.63 13.90
C GLU A 78 -8.39 -1.47 15.14
N GLN A 79 -8.48 -2.80 15.02
CA GLN A 79 -8.72 -3.72 16.14
C GLN A 79 -7.62 -3.65 17.21
N ARG A 80 -6.38 -3.35 16.81
CA ARG A 80 -5.24 -3.12 17.70
C ARG A 80 -5.21 -1.70 18.29
N GLY A 81 -6.18 -0.85 17.96
CA GLY A 81 -6.23 0.55 18.40
C GLY A 81 -5.17 1.43 17.73
N LEU A 82 -4.64 1.01 16.58
CA LEU A 82 -3.71 1.83 15.79
C LEU A 82 -4.51 2.88 15.00
N SER A 83 -3.96 4.07 14.92
CA SER A 83 -4.53 5.18 14.14
C SER A 83 -3.40 5.99 13.52
N VAL A 84 -3.73 6.81 12.52
CA VAL A 84 -2.84 7.84 11.95
C VAL A 84 -3.49 9.19 12.17
N THR A 85 -2.73 10.17 12.67
CA THR A 85 -3.26 11.53 12.87
C THR A 85 -3.11 12.39 11.62
N GLN A 86 -3.92 13.44 11.51
CA GLN A 86 -3.78 14.39 10.40
C GLN A 86 -2.40 15.06 10.38
N GLU A 87 -1.84 15.36 11.55
CA GLU A 87 -0.49 15.95 11.65
C GLU A 87 0.59 15.03 11.07
N GLU A 88 0.49 13.72 11.30
CA GLU A 88 1.40 12.74 10.70
C GLU A 88 1.25 12.68 9.17
N VAL A 89 0.01 12.75 8.67
CA VAL A 89 -0.29 12.79 7.23
C VAL A 89 0.28 14.06 6.61
N ASP A 90 0.07 15.22 7.23
CA ASP A 90 0.54 16.52 6.74
C ASP A 90 2.08 16.58 6.71
N ALA A 91 2.74 16.04 7.74
CA ALA A 91 4.19 15.98 7.80
C ALA A 91 4.77 15.09 6.68
N GLU A 92 4.16 13.94 6.43
CA GLU A 92 4.56 13.03 5.36
C GLU A 92 4.27 13.62 3.96
N MET A 93 3.14 14.32 3.78
CA MET A 93 2.84 15.06 2.54
C MET A 93 3.85 16.18 2.30
N ALA A 94 4.20 16.94 3.33
CA ALA A 94 5.23 17.98 3.24
C ALA A 94 6.58 17.38 2.84
N GLY A 95 6.93 16.21 3.39
CA GLY A 95 8.12 15.46 2.98
C GLY A 95 8.10 15.06 1.50
N GLN A 96 6.96 14.57 1.00
CA GLN A 96 6.81 14.22 -0.42
C GLN A 96 6.90 15.42 -1.36
N ARG A 97 6.25 16.55 -1.00
CA ARG A 97 6.34 17.80 -1.78
C ARG A 97 7.76 18.35 -1.78
N LYS A 98 8.45 18.32 -0.64
CA LYS A 98 9.85 18.70 -0.54
C LYS A 98 10.75 17.82 -1.42
N ASN A 99 10.53 16.50 -1.45
CA ASN A 99 11.29 15.61 -2.32
C ASN A 99 11.08 15.93 -3.81
N TYR A 100 9.84 16.25 -4.21
CA TYR A 100 9.54 16.71 -5.57
C TYR A 100 10.26 18.04 -5.91
N GLU A 101 10.35 18.97 -4.96
CA GLU A 101 11.05 20.24 -5.17
C GLU A 101 12.57 20.07 -5.25
N GLU A 102 13.15 19.25 -4.37
CA GLU A 102 14.60 19.14 -4.19
C GLU A 102 15.28 18.14 -5.12
N TYR A 103 14.59 17.07 -5.55
CA TYR A 103 15.18 15.99 -6.34
C TYR A 103 14.62 15.95 -7.76
N GLU A 104 15.47 16.30 -8.74
CA GLU A 104 15.12 16.27 -10.17
C GLU A 104 14.59 14.90 -10.63
N GLU A 105 15.19 13.81 -10.15
CA GLU A 105 14.76 12.45 -10.49
C GLU A 105 13.32 12.18 -10.04
N VAL A 106 12.95 12.63 -8.85
CA VAL A 106 11.59 12.49 -8.30
C VAL A 106 10.61 13.35 -9.08
N ARG A 107 10.97 14.61 -9.38
CA ARG A 107 10.15 15.52 -10.18
C ARG A 107 9.91 14.99 -11.58
N SER A 108 10.96 14.59 -12.28
CA SER A 108 10.89 14.04 -13.65
C SER A 108 9.98 12.80 -13.70
N TYR A 109 10.11 11.89 -12.73
CA TYR A 109 9.26 10.70 -12.65
C TYR A 109 7.78 11.07 -12.48
N ILE A 110 7.48 11.98 -11.55
CA ILE A 110 6.10 12.41 -11.29
C ILE A 110 5.52 13.14 -12.51
N GLU A 111 6.28 14.03 -13.15
CA GLU A 111 5.83 14.78 -14.33
C GLU A 111 5.58 13.88 -15.55
N GLU A 112 6.45 12.88 -15.79
CA GLU A 112 6.26 11.88 -16.83
C GLU A 112 5.00 11.04 -16.59
N TRP A 113 4.80 10.60 -15.34
CA TRP A 113 3.60 9.85 -14.96
C TRP A 113 2.33 10.69 -15.09
N CYS A 114 2.36 11.96 -14.63
CA CYS A 114 1.25 12.90 -14.79
C CYS A 114 0.90 13.11 -16.27
N THR A 115 1.92 13.25 -17.13
CA THR A 115 1.75 13.37 -18.58
C THR A 115 1.08 12.12 -19.17
N LYS A 116 1.54 10.93 -18.78
CA LYS A 116 0.97 9.64 -19.24
C LYS A 116 -0.50 9.51 -18.82
N MET A 117 -0.82 9.93 -17.59
CA MET A 117 -2.17 9.81 -17.03
C MET A 117 -3.10 10.97 -17.42
N GLY A 118 -2.57 12.03 -18.04
CA GLY A 118 -3.33 13.21 -18.43
C GLY A 118 -3.82 14.04 -17.24
N ILE A 119 -3.08 14.05 -16.13
CA ILE A 119 -3.41 14.81 -14.91
C ILE A 119 -2.36 15.87 -14.60
N THR A 120 -2.69 16.80 -13.71
CA THR A 120 -1.73 17.79 -13.20
C THR A 120 -0.93 17.24 -12.01
N THR A 121 0.23 17.84 -11.73
CA THR A 121 1.02 17.54 -10.52
C THR A 121 0.21 17.74 -9.23
N GLU A 122 -0.70 18.72 -9.21
CA GLU A 122 -1.54 18.96 -8.04
C GLU A 122 -2.53 17.80 -7.84
N GLN A 123 -3.20 17.37 -8.90
CA GLN A 123 -4.06 16.19 -8.88
C GLN A 123 -3.31 14.91 -8.47
N TYR A 124 -2.04 14.77 -8.85
CA TYR A 124 -1.19 13.69 -8.34
C TYR A 124 -1.06 13.75 -6.81
N PHE A 125 -0.74 14.92 -6.24
CA PHE A 125 -0.61 15.05 -4.79
C PHE A 125 -1.94 14.90 -4.04
N ASP A 126 -3.07 15.29 -4.64
CA ASP A 126 -4.40 14.99 -4.11
C ASP A 126 -4.64 13.48 -4.01
N MET A 127 -4.32 12.74 -5.09
CA MET A 127 -4.43 11.28 -5.10
C MET A 127 -3.51 10.63 -4.05
N VAL A 128 -2.29 11.16 -3.88
CA VAL A 128 -1.38 10.69 -2.83
C VAL A 128 -1.96 10.93 -1.45
N ALA A 129 -2.46 12.15 -1.18
CA ALA A 129 -3.03 12.54 0.10
C ALA A 129 -4.24 11.66 0.49
N GLU A 130 -5.08 11.31 -0.46
CA GLU A 130 -6.24 10.44 -0.24
C GLU A 130 -5.83 9.04 0.25
N GLN A 131 -4.75 8.49 -0.29
CA GLN A 131 -4.30 7.14 0.01
C GLN A 131 -3.35 7.06 1.21
N LEU A 132 -2.71 8.18 1.52
CA LEU A 132 -1.62 8.24 2.47
C LEU A 132 -1.99 7.71 3.87
N PRO A 133 -3.13 8.07 4.48
CA PRO A 133 -3.50 7.56 5.80
C PRO A 133 -3.59 6.03 5.83
N ARG A 134 -4.20 5.42 4.80
CA ARG A 134 -4.34 3.96 4.69
C ARG A 134 -2.97 3.29 4.55
N ARG A 135 -2.08 3.86 3.73
CA ARG A 135 -0.69 3.36 3.58
C ARG A 135 0.06 3.42 4.91
N MET A 136 0.01 4.56 5.59
CA MET A 136 0.67 4.76 6.87
C MET A 136 0.15 3.81 7.93
N LEU A 137 -1.17 3.57 7.97
CA LEU A 137 -1.78 2.65 8.93
C LEU A 137 -1.36 1.19 8.69
N ARG A 138 -1.32 0.73 7.44
CA ARG A 138 -0.79 -0.60 7.09
C ARG A 138 0.69 -0.76 7.42
N GLN A 139 1.49 0.30 7.25
CA GLN A 139 2.90 0.28 7.66
C GLN A 139 3.02 0.24 9.19
N ARG A 140 2.18 0.99 9.90
CA ARG A 140 2.12 0.99 11.37
C ARG A 140 1.80 -0.39 11.92
N LEU A 141 0.85 -1.12 11.32
CA LEU A 141 0.59 -2.52 11.66
C LEU A 141 1.85 -3.40 11.54
N ARG A 142 2.57 -3.32 10.42
CA ARG A 142 3.82 -4.06 10.21
C ARG A 142 4.87 -3.72 11.27
N ASP A 143 5.05 -2.43 11.54
CA ASP A 143 6.00 -1.94 12.54
C ASP A 143 5.64 -2.45 13.94
N THR A 144 4.36 -2.38 14.32
CA THR A 144 3.86 -2.87 15.61
C THR A 144 4.07 -4.37 15.76
N LEU A 145 3.73 -5.18 14.75
CA LEU A 145 3.98 -6.62 14.75
C LEU A 145 5.47 -6.93 14.92
N GLY A 146 6.33 -6.20 14.22
CA GLY A 146 7.78 -6.35 14.34
C GLY A 146 8.32 -5.96 15.72
N GLN A 147 7.81 -4.87 16.29
CA GLN A 147 8.17 -4.42 17.64
C GLN A 147 7.76 -5.43 18.71
N GLU A 148 6.52 -5.94 18.63
CA GLU A 148 6.00 -6.98 19.54
C GLU A 148 6.87 -8.24 19.48
N TYR A 149 7.18 -8.71 18.27
CA TYR A 149 8.03 -9.87 18.07
C TYR A 149 9.43 -9.66 18.64
N CYS A 150 10.07 -8.53 18.32
CA CYS A 150 11.41 -8.23 18.82
C CYS A 150 11.44 -8.15 20.35
N ALA A 151 10.46 -7.50 20.97
CA ALA A 151 10.36 -7.39 22.43
C ALA A 151 10.21 -8.76 23.11
N GLN A 152 9.40 -9.66 22.54
CA GLN A 152 9.20 -11.02 23.08
C GLN A 152 10.44 -11.91 22.95
N HIS A 153 11.29 -11.66 21.95
CA HIS A 153 12.45 -12.50 21.61
C HIS A 153 13.79 -11.88 21.98
N GLY A 154 13.80 -10.75 22.70
CA GLY A 154 15.02 -10.07 23.12
C GLY A 154 15.85 -9.50 21.96
N LEU A 155 15.19 -9.11 20.86
CA LEU A 155 15.82 -8.48 19.70
C LEU A 155 15.63 -6.97 19.74
N GLU A 156 16.50 -6.26 19.03
CA GLU A 156 16.31 -4.85 18.71
C GLU A 156 15.44 -4.70 17.46
N PHE A 157 14.38 -3.90 17.54
CA PHE A 157 13.59 -3.52 16.37
C PHE A 157 14.32 -2.42 15.60
N THR A 158 14.56 -2.65 14.30
CA THR A 158 15.07 -1.64 13.37
C THR A 158 14.37 -1.76 12.02
N LYS A 159 14.07 -0.61 11.41
CA LYS A 159 13.57 -0.54 10.03
C LYS A 159 14.69 -0.68 9.00
N VAL A 160 15.93 -0.36 9.40
CA VAL A 160 17.11 -0.49 8.55
C VAL A 160 17.80 -1.80 8.90
N ASN A 161 17.80 -2.74 7.96
CA ASN A 161 18.29 -4.12 8.14
C ASN A 161 17.60 -4.83 9.32
N PRO A 162 16.28 -5.05 9.25
CA PRO A 162 15.52 -5.74 10.29
C PRO A 162 16.04 -7.16 10.56
N PRO A 163 15.88 -7.69 11.79
CA PRO A 163 16.19 -9.09 12.07
C PRO A 163 15.38 -10.04 11.17
N GLU A 164 16.06 -10.98 10.50
CA GLU A 164 15.42 -11.91 9.54
C GLU A 164 14.23 -12.67 10.14
N GLN A 165 14.36 -13.11 11.39
CA GLN A 165 13.30 -13.80 12.13
C GLN A 165 12.06 -12.92 12.38
N MET A 166 12.25 -11.62 12.58
CA MET A 166 11.14 -10.67 12.71
C MET A 166 10.47 -10.48 11.34
N THR A 167 11.25 -10.30 10.27
CA THR A 167 10.71 -10.17 8.91
C THR A 167 9.86 -11.37 8.53
N LYS A 168 10.38 -12.60 8.73
CA LYS A 168 9.63 -13.84 8.46
C LYS A 168 8.36 -13.95 9.27
N TYR A 169 8.38 -13.54 10.54
CA TYR A 169 7.18 -13.54 11.38
C TYR A 169 6.12 -12.57 10.82
N VAL A 170 6.50 -11.34 10.47
CA VAL A 170 5.56 -10.37 9.91
C VAL A 170 4.99 -10.85 8.58
N GLU A 171 5.84 -11.37 7.68
CA GLU A 171 5.39 -11.96 6.40
C GLU A 171 4.39 -13.09 6.62
N GLN A 172 4.73 -14.07 7.46
CA GLN A 172 3.83 -15.18 7.79
C GLN A 172 2.52 -14.73 8.44
N TYR A 173 2.57 -13.70 9.30
CA TYR A 173 1.36 -13.14 9.89
C TYR A 173 0.42 -12.61 8.78
N LEU A 174 0.97 -11.82 7.86
CA LEU A 174 0.20 -11.21 6.77
C LEU A 174 -0.31 -12.24 5.77
N ASP A 175 0.50 -13.24 5.40
CA ASP A 175 0.10 -14.31 4.48
C ASP A 175 -1.10 -15.11 5.00
N ASN A 176 -1.25 -15.22 6.33
CA ASN A 176 -2.35 -15.93 6.96
C ASN A 176 -3.62 -15.09 7.12
N LEU A 177 -3.58 -13.77 6.89
CA LEU A 177 -4.74 -12.88 7.13
C LEU A 177 -5.91 -13.18 6.21
N LEU A 178 -5.67 -13.50 4.93
CA LEU A 178 -6.74 -13.83 3.99
C LEU A 178 -7.54 -15.06 4.45
N GLU A 179 -6.86 -16.10 4.92
CA GLU A 179 -7.53 -17.29 5.44
C GLU A 179 -8.21 -17.01 6.79
N ALA A 180 -7.55 -16.25 7.68
CA ALA A 180 -8.11 -15.89 8.98
C ALA A 180 -9.43 -15.09 8.86
N HIS A 181 -9.55 -14.25 7.82
CA HIS A 181 -10.73 -13.43 7.56
C HIS A 181 -11.65 -14.02 6.48
N ARG A 182 -11.43 -15.28 6.06
CA ARG A 182 -12.17 -15.89 4.95
C ARG A 182 -13.69 -15.88 5.13
N SER A 183 -14.18 -15.99 6.37
CA SER A 183 -15.62 -15.91 6.66
C SER A 183 -16.25 -14.54 6.43
N GLU A 184 -15.43 -13.49 6.34
CA GLU A 184 -15.84 -12.09 6.11
C GLU A 184 -15.75 -11.68 4.63
N ILE A 185 -15.21 -12.57 3.78
CA ILE A 185 -15.05 -12.36 2.35
C ILE A 185 -16.15 -13.11 1.60
N LYS A 186 -16.79 -12.43 0.66
CA LYS A 186 -17.75 -13.04 -0.27
C LYS A 186 -17.39 -12.70 -1.70
N TYR A 187 -17.18 -13.72 -2.52
CA TYR A 187 -16.89 -13.63 -3.95
C TYR A 187 -18.20 -13.72 -4.77
N TYR A 188 -18.21 -13.13 -5.96
CA TYR A 188 -19.38 -13.06 -6.86
C TYR A 188 -19.08 -13.62 -8.25
#